data_AF-A0A5M6DVK3-F1
#
_entry.id   AF-A0A5M6DVK3-F1
#
_cell.length_a   1.000
_cell.length_b   1.000
_cell.length_c   1.000
_cell.angle_alpha   90.00
_cell.angle_beta   90.00
_cell.angle_gamma   90.00
#
_symmetry.space_group_name_H-M   'P 1'
#
loop_
_entity.id
_entity.type
_entity.pdbx_description
1 polymer ?
#
loop_
_entity_poly.entity_id
_entity_poly.type
_entity_poly.pdbx_seq_one_letter_code
_entity_poly.pdbx_strand_id
1 'polypeptide(L)'
;MRYGTRTHSRRRWTRQGHRPACPVKLGYEWGYLYVAICPFTGDMYAMFLSHLDKQCFTYFLQQLQLYLQQKGIDQALLMGDGATAHTAQHWPQQQLLQWQKLPTACPELNPVERFFEELRASTSNKVFADKQHVEDYLADLIRLHQQQPQLISSLTLFPYLSAVPT
;
A
#
# COMPACT_ATOMS: atom_id res chain seq x y z
N MET A 1 3.28 0.19 3.92
CA MET A 1 2.53 0.10 5.21
C MET A 1 3.18 -0.90 6.16
N ARG A 2 3.42 -0.54 7.44
CA ARG A 2 3.78 -1.52 8.48
C ARG A 2 2.54 -2.32 8.91
N TYR A 3 2.67 -3.64 9.00
CA TYR A 3 1.66 -4.54 9.57
C TYR A 3 2.28 -5.35 10.71
N GLY A 4 1.47 -5.96 11.58
CA GLY A 4 2.00 -6.77 12.66
C GLY A 4 0.97 -7.23 13.68
N THR A 5 1.45 -7.85 14.75
CA THR A 5 0.60 -8.48 15.78
C THR A 5 0.03 -7.49 16.80
N ARG A 6 0.40 -6.21 16.72
CA ARG A 6 -0.17 -5.15 17.56
C ARG A 6 -1.57 -4.78 17.05
N THR A 7 -2.58 -4.99 17.88
CA THR A 7 -3.95 -4.60 17.53
C THR A 7 -4.09 -3.08 17.47
N HIS A 8 -4.61 -2.59 16.35
CA HIS A 8 -5.02 -1.20 16.19
C HIS A 8 -6.51 -1.04 16.51
N SER A 9 -6.81 -0.30 17.57
CA SER A 9 -8.20 -0.01 17.96
C SER A 9 -8.75 1.16 17.17
N ARG A 10 -9.90 0.98 16.51
CA ARG A 10 -10.62 2.03 15.79
C ARG A 10 -11.93 2.36 16.49
N ARG A 11 -12.31 3.65 16.48
CA ARG A 11 -13.58 4.11 17.04
C ARG A 11 -14.75 3.41 16.34
N ARG A 12 -15.79 3.08 17.12
CA ARG A 12 -17.03 2.46 16.64
C ARG A 12 -18.22 3.17 17.26
N TRP A 13 -19.26 3.38 16.47
CA TRP A 13 -20.55 3.84 16.95
C TRP A 13 -21.25 2.69 17.67
N THR A 14 -21.87 3.00 18.80
CA THR A 14 -22.64 2.04 19.60
C THR A 14 -23.76 2.79 20.31
N ARG A 15 -24.71 2.05 20.90
CA ARG A 15 -25.83 2.64 21.64
C ARG A 15 -25.30 3.51 22.78
N GLN A 16 -25.97 4.64 23.04
CA GLN A 16 -25.65 5.51 24.17
C GLN A 16 -25.61 4.71 25.48
N GLY A 17 -24.59 4.95 26.30
CA GLY A 17 -24.36 4.22 27.55
C GLY A 17 -23.62 2.89 27.40
N HIS A 18 -23.39 2.42 26.18
CA HIS A 18 -22.58 1.23 25.92
C HIS A 18 -21.18 1.64 25.44
N ARG A 19 -20.12 1.02 25.98
CA ARG A 19 -18.75 1.18 25.48
C ARG A 19 -18.37 -0.04 24.64
N PRO A 20 -17.91 0.13 23.39
CA PRO A 20 -17.52 -1.02 22.59
C PRO A 20 -16.29 -1.70 23.20
N ALA A 21 -16.40 -3.00 23.47
CA ALA A 21 -15.27 -3.82 23.90
C ALA A 21 -14.55 -4.38 22.65
N CYS A 22 -13.22 -4.41 22.71
CA CYS A 22 -12.39 -4.94 21.65
C CYS A 22 -11.22 -5.72 22.28
N PRO A 23 -10.96 -6.96 21.86
CA PRO A 23 -9.76 -7.67 22.26
C PRO A 23 -8.53 -6.92 21.71
N VAL A 24 -7.47 -6.82 22.52
CA VAL A 24 -6.23 -6.12 22.15
C VAL A 24 -5.05 -7.01 22.49
N LYS A 25 -4.13 -7.17 21.54
CA LYS A 25 -2.82 -7.76 21.76
C LYS A 25 -1.73 -6.70 21.61
N LEU A 26 -0.87 -6.59 22.62
CA LEU A 26 0.36 -5.79 22.55
C LEU A 26 1.45 -6.65 21.87
N GLY A 27 1.33 -6.81 20.55
CA GLY A 27 2.28 -7.57 19.74
C GLY A 27 3.53 -6.77 19.35
N TYR A 28 4.65 -7.48 19.16
CA TYR A 28 5.95 -6.93 18.79
C TYR A 28 6.54 -7.61 17.56
N GLU A 29 5.71 -8.27 16.76
CA GLU A 29 6.13 -8.81 15.47
C GLU A 29 5.50 -7.98 14.36
N TRP A 30 6.29 -7.63 13.35
CA TRP A 30 5.83 -6.81 12.24
C TRP A 30 6.58 -7.12 10.95
N GLY A 31 6.01 -6.64 9.85
CA GLY A 31 6.67 -6.56 8.56
C GLY A 31 6.19 -5.33 7.79
N TYR A 32 6.61 -5.22 6.54
CA TYR A 32 6.27 -4.10 5.67
C TYR A 32 5.62 -4.59 4.38
N LEU A 33 4.47 -4.02 4.08
CA LEU A 33 3.77 -4.20 2.81
C LEU A 33 4.10 -3.01 1.91
N TYR A 34 4.72 -3.30 0.77
CA TYR A 34 4.95 -2.36 -0.32
C TYR A 34 3.88 -2.54 -1.37
N VAL A 35 3.33 -1.44 -1.88
CA VAL A 35 2.25 -1.47 -2.88
C VAL A 35 2.47 -0.35 -3.89
N ALA A 36 2.30 -0.67 -5.17
CA ALA A 36 2.15 0.27 -6.26
C ALA A 36 0.77 0.05 -6.90
N ILE A 37 0.02 1.13 -7.13
CA ILE A 37 -1.31 1.10 -7.74
C ILE A 37 -1.32 2.07 -8.90
N CYS A 38 -1.93 1.66 -10.02
CA CYS A 38 -2.33 2.55 -11.10
C CYS A 38 -3.82 2.90 -10.92
N PRO A 39 -4.17 4.12 -10.49
CA PRO A 39 -5.56 4.50 -10.24
C PRO A 39 -6.46 4.41 -11.48
N PHE A 40 -5.89 4.69 -12.66
CA PHE A 40 -6.62 4.71 -13.92
C PHE A 40 -7.11 3.32 -14.36
N THR A 41 -6.31 2.28 -14.15
CA THR A 41 -6.66 0.91 -14.56
C THR A 41 -7.10 0.03 -13.40
N GLY A 42 -6.80 0.45 -12.17
CA GLY A 42 -6.98 -0.35 -10.96
C GLY A 42 -5.92 -1.44 -10.81
N ASP A 43 -4.88 -1.43 -11.65
CA ASP A 43 -3.80 -2.39 -11.57
C ASP A 43 -2.98 -2.18 -10.29
N MET A 44 -2.57 -3.28 -9.65
CA MET A 44 -1.90 -3.25 -8.37
C MET A 44 -0.83 -4.32 -8.27
N TYR A 45 0.35 -3.89 -7.85
CA TYR A 45 1.46 -4.76 -7.48
C TYR A 45 1.77 -4.59 -5.98
N ALA A 46 1.89 -5.71 -5.27
CA ALA A 46 2.09 -5.72 -3.82
C ALA A 46 3.16 -6.73 -3.42
N MET A 47 3.95 -6.39 -2.41
CA MET A 47 5.01 -7.26 -1.91
C MET A 47 5.21 -7.11 -0.40
N PHE A 48 5.33 -8.24 0.30
CA PHE A 48 5.75 -8.28 1.70
C PHE A 48 7.27 -8.31 1.82
N LEU A 49 7.82 -7.42 2.64
CA LEU A 49 9.25 -7.27 2.89
C LEU A 49 9.53 -7.12 4.38
N SER A 50 10.75 -7.47 4.78
CA SER A 50 11.17 -7.50 6.18
C SER A 50 11.39 -6.11 6.77
N HIS A 51 11.85 -5.14 5.98
CA HIS A 51 12.25 -3.81 6.43
C HIS A 51 11.71 -2.70 5.53
N LEU A 52 11.69 -1.47 6.07
CA LEU A 52 11.44 -0.24 5.31
C LEU A 52 12.76 0.47 5.07
N ASP A 53 13.55 -0.02 4.12
CA ASP A 53 14.87 0.50 3.79
C ASP A 53 15.12 0.56 2.28
N LYS A 54 16.30 1.06 1.92
CA LYS A 54 16.72 1.25 0.52
C LYS A 54 16.92 -0.07 -0.23
N GLN A 55 17.38 -1.13 0.45
CA GLN A 55 17.62 -2.43 -0.18
C GLN A 55 16.29 -3.09 -0.56
N CYS A 56 15.36 -3.13 0.40
CA CYS A 56 14.00 -3.61 0.19
C CYS A 56 13.28 -2.80 -0.89
N PHE A 57 13.41 -1.48 -0.88
CA PHE A 57 12.79 -0.64 -1.92
C PHE A 57 13.40 -0.87 -3.31
N THR A 58 14.72 -1.01 -3.42
CA THR A 58 15.38 -1.32 -4.70
C THR A 58 14.92 -2.66 -5.25
N TYR A 59 14.82 -3.68 -4.39
CA TYR A 59 14.28 -5.00 -4.77
C TYR A 59 12.83 -4.89 -5.24
N PHE A 60 11.99 -4.14 -4.51
CA PHE A 60 10.61 -3.89 -4.91
C PHE A 60 10.51 -3.25 -6.31
N LEU A 61 11.34 -2.24 -6.61
CA LEU A 61 11.36 -1.59 -7.92
C LEU A 61 11.76 -2.54 -9.04
N GLN A 62 12.77 -3.41 -8.82
CA GLN A 62 13.16 -4.43 -9.79
C GLN A 62 12.01 -5.38 -10.10
N GLN A 63 11.30 -5.86 -9.06
CA GLN A 63 10.17 -6.77 -9.26
C GLN A 63 8.98 -6.07 -9.92
N LEU A 64 8.72 -4.81 -9.56
CA LEU A 64 7.70 -3.99 -10.21
C LEU A 64 8.00 -3.79 -11.70
N GLN A 65 9.27 -3.54 -12.06
CA GLN A 65 9.68 -3.40 -13.46
C GLN A 65 9.40 -4.68 -14.25
N LEU A 66 9.78 -5.85 -13.71
CA LEU A 66 9.50 -7.15 -14.33
C LEU A 66 7.99 -7.39 -14.49
N TYR A 67 7.21 -7.04 -13.47
CA TYR A 67 5.75 -7.12 -13.52
C TYR A 67 5.14 -6.27 -14.64
N LEU A 68 5.61 -5.03 -14.81
CA LEU A 68 5.14 -4.12 -15.86
C LEU A 68 5.57 -4.61 -17.25
N GLN A 69 6.79 -5.12 -17.40
CA GLN A 69 7.28 -5.68 -18.67
C GLN A 69 6.47 -6.91 -19.10
N GLN A 70 6.11 -7.80 -18.17
CA GLN A 70 5.25 -8.95 -18.46
C GLN A 70 3.86 -8.53 -18.94
N LYS A 71 3.43 -7.31 -18.63
CA LYS A 71 2.18 -6.71 -19.11
C LYS A 71 2.34 -5.91 -20.40
N GLY A 72 3.54 -5.83 -20.98
CA GLY A 72 3.83 -5.04 -22.18
C GLY A 72 3.80 -3.53 -21.93
N ILE A 73 4.10 -3.09 -20.70
CA ILE A 73 4.21 -1.67 -20.35
C ILE A 73 5.68 -1.26 -20.44
N ASP A 74 5.99 -0.36 -21.38
CA ASP A 74 7.37 0.07 -21.64
C ASP A 74 7.78 1.34 -20.86
N GLN A 75 6.80 2.11 -20.38
CA GLN A 75 7.02 3.33 -19.59
C GLN A 75 5.93 3.50 -18.53
N ALA A 76 6.32 3.85 -17.31
CA ALA A 76 5.40 4.19 -16.24
C ALA A 76 5.96 5.32 -15.36
N LEU A 77 5.07 6.21 -14.93
CA LEU A 77 5.35 7.23 -13.93
C LEU A 77 5.02 6.68 -12.54
N LEU A 78 6.04 6.51 -11.71
CA LEU A 78 5.89 6.12 -10.31
C LEU A 78 5.93 7.37 -9.43
N MET A 79 4.82 7.59 -8.72
CA MET A 79 4.66 8.69 -7.78
C MET A 79 4.78 8.19 -6.35
N GLY A 80 5.50 8.92 -5.50
CA GLY A 80 5.59 8.57 -4.08
C GLY A 80 6.16 9.69 -3.23
N ASP A 81 6.10 9.49 -1.91
CA ASP A 81 6.59 10.47 -0.96
C ASP A 81 8.13 10.58 -0.98
N GLY A 82 8.64 11.66 -0.39
CA GLY A 82 10.07 11.89 -0.27
C GLY A 82 10.76 11.14 0.86
N ALA A 83 10.26 9.97 1.30
CA ALA A 83 10.87 9.22 2.39
C ALA A 83 12.36 8.97 2.14
N THR A 84 13.15 8.86 3.21
CA THR A 84 14.59 8.58 3.13
C THR A 84 14.89 7.25 2.41
N ALA A 85 13.95 6.30 2.43
CA ALA A 85 14.01 5.07 1.66
C ALA A 85 13.80 5.28 0.14
N HIS A 86 13.13 6.36 -0.27
CA HIS A 86 12.80 6.69 -1.66
C HIS A 86 13.84 7.62 -2.32
N THR A 87 15.00 7.83 -1.71
CA THR A 87 16.00 8.79 -2.22
C THR A 87 16.49 8.47 -3.63
N ALA A 88 16.67 9.54 -4.40
CA ALA A 88 16.88 9.59 -5.85
C ALA A 88 18.06 8.76 -6.43
N GLN A 89 18.98 8.28 -5.59
CA GLN A 89 20.22 7.62 -6.03
C GLN A 89 20.00 6.24 -6.71
N HIS A 90 18.80 5.66 -6.67
CA HIS A 90 18.52 4.32 -7.20
C HIS A 90 17.71 4.28 -8.50
N TRP A 91 17.19 5.42 -8.94
CA TRP A 91 16.36 5.53 -10.16
C TRP A 91 17.12 5.59 -11.50
N PRO A 92 18.39 6.05 -11.60
CA PRO A 92 19.08 6.17 -12.88
C PRO A 92 19.29 4.87 -13.66
N GLN A 93 18.95 3.71 -13.09
CA GLN A 93 19.09 2.38 -13.71
C GLN A 93 17.76 1.76 -14.19
N GLN A 94 16.63 2.46 -14.02
CA GLN A 94 15.29 1.93 -14.30
C GLN A 94 14.65 2.71 -15.45
N GLN A 95 15.10 2.50 -16.71
CA GLN A 95 14.62 3.24 -17.88
C GLN A 95 13.09 3.22 -18.06
N LEU A 96 12.42 2.17 -17.56
CA LEU A 96 10.97 1.99 -17.62
C LEU A 96 10.22 2.84 -16.57
N LEU A 97 10.82 3.09 -15.40
CA LEU A 97 10.16 3.75 -14.28
C LEU A 97 10.69 5.18 -14.10
N GLN A 98 9.88 6.16 -14.45
CA GLN A 98 10.15 7.56 -14.13
C GLN A 98 9.65 7.88 -12.73
N TRP A 99 10.49 8.51 -11.91
CA TRP A 99 10.11 8.89 -10.55
C TRP A 99 9.64 10.33 -10.45
N GLN A 100 8.46 10.53 -9.86
CA GLN A 100 7.96 11.84 -9.48
C GLN A 100 7.73 11.89 -7.98
N LYS A 101 8.51 12.74 -7.31
CA LYS A 101 8.34 13.02 -5.88
C LYS A 101 7.09 13.86 -5.66
N LEU A 102 6.25 13.43 -4.72
CA LEU A 102 5.10 14.20 -4.21
C LEU A 102 5.55 15.32 -3.25
N PRO A 103 4.75 16.40 -3.10
CA PRO A 103 4.97 17.40 -2.07
C PRO A 103 5.13 16.77 -0.69
N THR A 104 6.09 17.29 0.09
CA THR A 104 6.37 16.78 1.43
C THR A 104 5.15 16.95 2.33
N ALA A 105 4.84 15.92 3.13
CA ALA A 105 3.74 15.92 4.10
C ALA A 105 2.33 16.10 3.49
N CYS A 106 2.15 15.70 2.23
CA CYS A 106 0.84 15.66 1.56
C CYS A 106 0.39 14.21 1.25
N PRO A 107 0.10 13.38 2.28
CA PRO A 107 -0.35 12.00 2.07
C PRO A 107 -1.66 11.91 1.29
N GLU A 108 -2.51 12.94 1.36
CA GLU A 108 -3.76 13.05 0.60
C GLU A 108 -3.56 13.01 -0.91
N LEU A 109 -2.36 13.34 -1.41
CA LEU A 109 -2.03 13.27 -2.83
C LEU A 109 -1.59 11.87 -3.27
N ASN A 110 -1.36 10.94 -2.34
CA ASN A 110 -0.87 9.59 -2.63
C ASN A 110 -2.00 8.55 -2.60
N PRO A 111 -2.44 8.01 -3.75
CA PRO A 111 -3.56 7.07 -3.80
C PRO A 111 -3.35 5.78 -3.01
N VAL A 112 -2.10 5.34 -2.84
CA VAL A 112 -1.80 4.13 -2.07
C VAL A 112 -2.16 4.30 -0.58
N GLU A 113 -2.14 5.52 -0.04
CA GLU A 113 -2.50 5.75 1.36
C GLU A 113 -3.97 5.47 1.60
N ARG A 114 -4.85 5.80 0.64
CA ARG A 114 -6.27 5.46 0.72
C ARG A 114 -6.50 3.95 0.70
N PHE A 115 -5.73 3.22 -0.10
CA PHE A 115 -5.75 1.76 -0.07
C PHE A 115 -5.23 1.20 1.26
N PHE A 116 -4.17 1.78 1.82
CA PHE A 116 -3.69 1.38 3.15
C PHE A 116 -4.71 1.66 4.26
N GLU A 117 -5.51 2.71 4.16
CA GLU A 117 -6.63 2.92 5.08
C GLU A 117 -7.67 1.80 5.03
N GLU A 118 -7.99 1.27 3.84
CA GLU A 118 -8.88 0.12 3.68
C GLU A 118 -8.30 -1.13 4.36
N LEU A 119 -7.01 -1.41 4.13
CA LEU A 119 -6.32 -2.52 4.80
C LEU A 119 -6.29 -2.34 6.33
N ARG A 120 -5.99 -1.13 6.83
CA ARG A 120 -6.03 -0.82 8.27
C ARG A 120 -7.44 -0.92 8.84
N ALA A 121 -8.46 -0.54 8.09
CA ALA A 121 -9.86 -0.69 8.50
C ALA A 121 -10.22 -2.16 8.67
N SER A 122 -9.83 -3.01 7.72
CA SER A 122 -10.12 -4.45 7.74
C SER A 122 -9.38 -5.22 8.85
N THR A 123 -8.18 -4.77 9.22
CA THR A 123 -7.36 -5.37 10.29
C THR A 123 -7.63 -4.75 11.66
N SER A 124 -8.28 -3.57 11.72
CA SER A 124 -8.63 -2.92 12.98
C SER A 124 -9.53 -3.81 13.85
N ASN A 125 -9.31 -3.74 15.17
CA ASN A 125 -10.06 -4.49 16.17
C ASN A 125 -9.98 -6.02 16.05
N LYS A 126 -8.98 -6.54 15.31
CA LYS A 126 -8.67 -7.98 15.21
C LYS A 126 -7.41 -8.31 16.00
N VAL A 127 -7.36 -9.52 16.54
CA VAL A 127 -6.18 -10.10 17.18
C VAL A 127 -5.63 -11.19 16.29
N PHE A 128 -4.33 -11.13 16.01
CA PHE A 128 -3.63 -12.13 15.22
C PHE A 128 -2.64 -12.89 16.10
N ALA A 129 -2.53 -14.20 15.83
CA ALA A 129 -1.72 -15.13 16.62
C ALA A 129 -0.22 -14.84 16.50
N ASP A 130 0.25 -14.56 15.29
CA ASP A 130 1.65 -14.32 14.96
C ASP A 130 1.73 -13.44 13.70
N LYS A 131 2.96 -13.12 13.27
CA LYS A 131 3.18 -12.32 12.05
C LYS A 131 2.59 -12.99 10.80
N GLN A 132 2.70 -14.31 10.68
CA GLN A 132 2.27 -15.06 9.49
C GLN A 132 0.76 -14.95 9.31
N HIS A 133 -0.02 -15.07 10.39
CA HIS A 133 -1.46 -14.95 10.35
C HIS A 133 -1.93 -13.56 9.86
N VAL A 134 -1.23 -12.48 10.23
CA VAL A 134 -1.54 -11.13 9.69
C VAL A 134 -1.20 -11.06 8.20
N GLU A 135 -0.06 -11.63 7.82
CA GLU A 135 0.44 -11.64 6.45
C GLU A 135 -0.50 -12.40 5.50
N ASP A 136 -0.94 -13.60 5.89
CA ASP A 136 -1.89 -14.43 5.14
C ASP A 136 -3.22 -13.70 4.96
N TYR A 137 -3.74 -13.10 6.03
CA TYR A 137 -4.98 -12.31 5.98
C TYR A 137 -4.87 -11.11 5.02
N LEU A 138 -3.74 -10.39 5.06
CA LEU A 138 -3.50 -9.30 4.13
C LEU A 138 -3.30 -9.80 2.69
N ALA A 139 -2.64 -10.95 2.50
CA ALA A 139 -2.43 -11.54 1.19
C ALA A 139 -3.77 -11.95 0.54
N ASP A 140 -4.70 -12.52 1.31
CA ASP A 140 -6.06 -12.80 0.85
C ASP A 140 -6.79 -11.53 0.42
N LEU A 141 -6.76 -10.48 1.24
CA LEU A 141 -7.39 -9.20 0.90
C LEU A 141 -6.79 -8.56 -0.35
N ILE A 142 -5.46 -8.61 -0.49
CA ILE A 142 -4.76 -8.10 -1.68
C ILE A 142 -5.21 -8.89 -2.92
N ARG A 143 -5.26 -10.22 -2.86
CA ARG A 143 -5.74 -11.06 -3.97
C ARG A 143 -7.17 -10.71 -4.37
N LEU A 144 -8.06 -10.52 -3.41
CA LEU A 144 -9.45 -10.11 -3.66
C LEU A 144 -9.50 -8.75 -4.39
N HIS A 145 -8.68 -7.78 -3.98
CA HIS A 145 -8.61 -6.49 -4.64
C HIS A 145 -7.99 -6.58 -6.04
N GLN A 146 -6.96 -7.39 -6.26
CA GLN A 146 -6.37 -7.61 -7.59
C GLN A 146 -7.38 -8.20 -8.58
N GLN A 147 -8.34 -8.99 -8.10
CA GLN A 147 -9.44 -9.53 -8.90
C GLN A 147 -10.56 -8.51 -9.17
N GLN A 148 -10.52 -7.34 -8.52
CA GLN A 148 -11.52 -6.28 -8.65
C GLN A 148 -10.89 -4.91 -9.00
N PRO A 149 -10.25 -4.74 -10.18
CA PRO A 149 -9.61 -3.49 -10.57
C PRO A 149 -10.55 -2.27 -10.52
N GLN A 150 -11.83 -2.44 -10.89
CA GLN A 150 -12.81 -1.37 -10.83
C GLN A 150 -13.00 -0.80 -9.42
N LEU A 151 -12.93 -1.65 -8.39
CA LEU A 151 -13.00 -1.22 -7.00
C LEU A 151 -11.74 -0.43 -6.63
N ILE A 152 -10.57 -0.90 -7.02
CA ILE A 152 -9.30 -0.18 -6.79
C ILE A 152 -9.35 1.20 -7.44
N SER A 153 -9.75 1.29 -8.71
CA SER A 153 -9.93 2.58 -9.39
C SER A 153 -10.91 3.47 -8.65
N SER A 154 -12.09 2.96 -8.26
CA SER A 154 -13.07 3.75 -7.52
C SER A 154 -12.55 4.30 -6.17
N LEU A 155 -11.64 3.57 -5.53
CA LEU A 155 -11.04 3.94 -4.25
C LEU A 155 -9.87 4.93 -4.38
N THR A 156 -9.13 4.87 -5.50
CA THR A 156 -7.81 5.52 -5.62
C THR A 156 -7.76 6.59 -6.71
N LEU A 157 -8.70 6.59 -7.67
CA LEU A 157 -8.79 7.59 -8.72
C LEU A 157 -9.46 8.85 -8.21
N PHE A 158 -8.66 9.74 -7.60
CA PHE A 158 -9.13 11.02 -7.13
C PHE A 158 -9.36 12.02 -8.26
N PRO A 159 -10.28 13.01 -8.09
CA PRO A 159 -10.61 13.97 -9.15
C PRO A 159 -9.44 14.79 -9.70
N TYR A 160 -8.40 15.02 -8.89
CA TYR A 160 -7.20 15.76 -9.30
C TYR A 160 -6.21 14.90 -10.11
N LEU A 161 -6.40 13.58 -10.18
CA LEU A 161 -5.66 12.69 -11.07
C LEU A 161 -6.37 12.63 -12.42
N SER A 162 -6.17 13.66 -13.24
CA SER A 162 -6.64 13.67 -14.61
C SER A 162 -5.51 13.20 -15.54
N ALA A 163 -5.80 12.19 -16.36
CA ALA A 163 -5.03 12.02 -17.59
C ALA A 163 -5.39 13.21 -18.49
N VAL A 164 -4.47 14.14 -18.70
CA VAL A 164 -4.62 15.11 -19.78
C VAL A 164 -4.47 14.29 -21.07
N PRO A 165 -5.50 14.20 -21.93
CA PRO A 165 -5.32 13.56 -23.23
C PRO A 165 -4.25 14.34 -23.99
N THR A 166 -3.17 13.63 -24.33
CA THR A 166 -2.11 14.09 -25.25
C THR A 166 -2.63 14.14 -26.67
#